data_AF-U4U5F7-F1
#
_entry.id   AF-U4U5F7-F1
#
_cell.length_a   1.000
_cell.length_b   1.000
_cell.length_c   1.000
_cell.angle_alpha   90.00
_cell.angle_beta   90.00
_cell.angle_gamma   90.00
#
_symmetry.space_group_name_H-M   'P 1'
#
loop_
_entity.id
_entity.type
_entity.pdbx_description
1 polymer ?
#
loop_
_entity_poly.entity_id
_entity_poly.type
_entity_poly.pdbx_seq_one_letter_code
_entity_poly.pdbx_strand_id
1 'polypeptide(L)'
;ENQPVPLELVQKQEDEEFRRLLNEWGKGRTQSSAIPPFYNRIPGENEPLRQKLREESRANLLKQKSLQLLDRTEMNNLWVLLDCHHVTDEQLISYEDFQKVAQKSGPKTREYLKPSVFAKLQQGDHQGRISTVSLFNYVMRKVWLDQTRVGLSVYDSTGQEWLKRHKH
;
A
#
# COMPACT_ATOMS: atom_id res chain seq x y z
N GLU A 1 37.09 4.06 -50.12
CA GLU A 1 35.85 3.51 -49.55
C GLU A 1 35.94 3.54 -48.03
N ASN A 2 35.17 4.41 -47.37
CA ASN A 2 35.03 4.34 -45.91
C ASN A 2 33.95 3.30 -45.63
N GLN A 3 34.36 2.07 -45.32
CA GLN A 3 33.41 1.09 -44.77
C GLN A 3 32.87 1.62 -43.44
N PRO A 4 31.54 1.61 -43.23
CA PRO A 4 30.97 2.04 -41.97
C PRO A 4 31.47 1.13 -40.85
N VAL A 5 32.01 1.73 -39.79
CA VAL A 5 32.46 1.01 -38.60
C VAL A 5 31.29 0.17 -38.07
N PRO A 6 31.48 -1.13 -37.81
CA PRO A 6 30.42 -1.99 -37.32
C PRO A 6 29.79 -1.43 -36.05
N LEU A 7 28.46 -1.37 -35.99
CA LEU A 7 27.70 -0.76 -34.89
C LEU A 7 28.06 -1.35 -33.52
N GLU A 8 28.36 -2.65 -33.46
CA GLU A 8 28.82 -3.33 -32.25
C GLU A 8 30.16 -2.82 -31.73
N LEU A 9 31.05 -2.39 -32.63
CA LEU A 9 32.35 -1.86 -32.25
C LEU A 9 32.20 -0.46 -31.63
N VAL A 10 31.29 0.34 -32.19
CA VAL A 10 30.93 1.66 -31.66
C VAL A 10 30.28 1.51 -30.28
N GLN A 11 29.35 0.57 -30.11
CA GLN A 11 28.72 0.29 -28.82
C GLN A 11 29.73 -0.17 -27.75
N LYS A 12 30.69 -1.02 -28.13
CA LYS A 12 31.76 -1.43 -27.21
C LYS A 12 32.65 -0.26 -26.78
N GLN A 13 32.99 0.63 -27.72
CA GLN A 13 33.77 1.84 -27.44
C GLN A 13 33.00 2.81 -26.54
N GLU A 14 31.70 3.02 -26.81
CA GLU A 14 30.82 3.82 -25.97
C GLU A 14 30.68 3.25 -24.55
N ASP A 15 30.53 1.93 -24.43
CA ASP A 15 30.46 1.23 -23.14
C ASP A 15 31.76 1.34 -22.34
N GLU A 16 32.91 1.25 -23.01
CA GLU A 16 34.23 1.40 -22.40
C GLU A 16 34.47 2.82 -21.90
N GLU A 17 34.13 3.82 -22.71
CA GLU A 17 34.19 5.24 -22.31
C GLU A 17 33.20 5.55 -21.19
N PHE A 18 31.98 4.99 -21.23
CA PHE A 18 31.01 5.15 -20.16
C PHE A 18 31.52 4.57 -18.84
N ARG A 19 32.10 3.37 -18.85
CA ARG A 19 32.70 2.76 -17.65
C ARG A 19 33.87 3.58 -17.12
N ARG A 20 34.69 4.15 -18.01
CA ARG A 20 35.81 5.01 -17.64
C ARG A 20 35.31 6.27 -16.94
N LEU A 21 34.36 6.98 -17.54
CA LEU A 21 33.75 8.18 -16.96
C LEU A 21 33.06 7.89 -15.62
N LEU A 22 32.33 6.77 -15.52
CA LEU A 22 31.68 6.36 -14.28
C LEU A 22 32.68 6.08 -13.16
N ASN A 23 33.81 5.44 -13.48
CA ASN A 23 34.90 5.20 -12.53
C ASN A 23 35.62 6.50 -12.15
N GLU A 24 35.86 7.41 -13.09
CA GLU A 24 36.46 8.72 -12.82
C GLU A 24 35.56 9.58 -11.93
N TRP A 25 34.25 9.60 -12.19
CA TRP A 25 33.25 10.24 -11.32
C TRP A 25 33.05 9.54 -9.97
N GLY A 26 33.26 8.22 -9.92
CA GLY A 26 33.13 7.40 -8.71
C GLY A 26 34.27 7.56 -7.71
N LYS A 27 35.46 8.00 -8.15
CA LYS A 27 36.68 8.13 -7.32
C LYS A 27 36.61 9.17 -6.19
N GLY A 28 35.54 9.97 -6.11
CA GLY A 28 35.28 10.92 -5.02
C GLY A 28 34.07 10.58 -4.13
N ARG A 29 33.31 9.53 -4.47
CA ARG A 29 32.24 9.03 -3.60
C ARG A 29 32.84 7.90 -2.78
N THR A 30 33.08 8.15 -1.50
CA THR A 30 33.11 7.07 -0.52
C THR A 30 31.96 6.12 -0.83
N GLN A 31 32.22 4.82 -0.97
CA GLN A 31 31.15 3.81 -0.96
C GLN A 31 30.22 4.22 0.18
N SER A 32 29.01 4.64 -0.15
CA SER A 32 28.13 5.27 0.82
C SER A 32 27.70 4.21 1.82
N SER A 33 28.50 3.97 2.86
CA SER A 33 28.13 3.08 3.97
C SER A 33 26.89 3.61 4.69
N ALA A 34 26.52 4.87 4.41
CA ALA A 34 25.31 5.53 4.86
C ALA A 34 24.02 5.05 4.16
N ILE A 35 24.09 4.42 2.97
CA ILE A 35 22.90 3.98 2.23
C ILE A 35 22.75 2.46 2.35
N PRO A 36 21.71 1.97 3.05
CA PRO A 36 21.43 0.55 3.13
C PRO A 36 21.10 -0.05 1.77
N PRO A 37 21.41 -1.34 1.54
CA PRO A 37 20.93 -2.05 0.35
C PRO A 37 19.39 -2.08 0.37
N PHE A 38 18.77 -1.49 -0.66
CA PHE A 38 17.31 -1.43 -0.82
C PHE A 38 16.77 -2.43 -1.85
N TYR A 39 17.64 -2.95 -2.72
CA TYR A 39 17.27 -3.90 -3.76
C TYR A 39 17.74 -5.32 -3.38
N ASN A 40 16.77 -6.22 -3.20
CA ASN A 40 17.03 -7.64 -2.99
C ASN A 40 16.59 -8.41 -4.23
N ARG A 41 17.55 -9.04 -4.91
CA ARG A 41 17.27 -9.90 -6.06
C ARG A 41 16.33 -11.03 -5.65
N ILE A 42 15.40 -11.37 -6.54
CA ILE A 42 14.55 -12.54 -6.36
C ILE A 42 15.46 -13.78 -6.39
N PRO A 43 15.37 -14.69 -5.39
CA PRO A 43 16.15 -15.91 -5.39
C PRO A 43 15.91 -16.69 -6.69
N GLY A 44 16.98 -17.21 -7.29
CA GLY A 44 16.86 -18.10 -8.44
C GLY A 44 16.42 -19.52 -8.02
N GLU A 45 16.08 -20.37 -8.99
CA GLU A 45 15.68 -21.77 -8.74
C GLU A 45 16.75 -22.59 -7.98
N ASN A 46 18.01 -22.18 -8.10
CA ASN A 46 19.15 -22.81 -7.42
C ASN A 46 19.25 -22.46 -5.92
N GLU A 47 18.38 -21.59 -5.39
CA GLU A 47 18.40 -21.13 -4.00
C GLU A 47 17.10 -21.49 -3.24
N PRO A 48 16.75 -22.79 -3.10
CA PRO A 48 15.44 -23.23 -2.59
C PRO A 48 15.17 -22.78 -1.15
N LEU A 49 16.21 -22.66 -0.31
CA LEU A 49 16.07 -22.18 1.06
C LEU A 49 15.67 -20.70 1.12
N ARG A 50 16.28 -19.86 0.27
CA ARG A 50 15.99 -18.41 0.22
C ARG A 50 14.59 -18.17 -0.35
N GLN A 51 14.19 -18.98 -1.32
CA GLN A 51 12.82 -18.96 -1.86
C GLN A 51 11.79 -19.27 -0.77
N LYS A 52 11.96 -20.39 -0.03
CA LYS A 52 11.05 -20.74 1.07
C LYS A 52 11.00 -19.68 2.17
N LEU A 53 12.16 -19.15 2.58
CA LEU A 53 12.20 -18.09 3.60
C LEU A 53 11.41 -16.85 3.16
N ARG A 54 11.53 -16.47 1.88
CA ARG A 54 10.78 -15.36 1.30
C ARG A 54 9.29 -15.66 1.28
N GLU A 55 8.88 -16.84 0.85
CA GLU A 55 7.48 -17.27 0.80
C GLU A 55 6.84 -17.24 2.20
N GLU A 56 7.52 -17.80 3.22
CA GLU A 56 7.08 -17.78 4.62
C GLU A 56 6.98 -16.35 5.19
N SER A 57 8.02 -15.53 4.96
CA SER A 57 8.04 -14.13 5.40
C SER A 57 6.89 -13.34 4.79
N ARG A 58 6.63 -13.56 3.49
CA ARG A 58 5.54 -12.93 2.75
C ARG A 58 4.17 -13.40 3.27
N ALA A 59 3.98 -14.69 3.47
CA ALA A 59 2.74 -15.25 4.01
C ALA A 59 2.42 -14.66 5.39
N ASN A 60 3.43 -14.56 6.27
CA ASN A 60 3.28 -13.94 7.59
C ASN A 60 2.94 -12.46 7.51
N LEU A 61 3.61 -11.70 6.64
CA LEU A 61 3.30 -10.29 6.40
C LEU A 61 1.87 -10.09 5.92
N LEU A 62 1.42 -10.88 4.93
CA LEU A 62 0.05 -10.78 4.40
C LEU A 62 -0.99 -11.17 5.45
N LYS A 63 -0.70 -12.18 6.27
CA LYS A 63 -1.54 -12.55 7.42
C LYS A 63 -1.64 -11.40 8.42
N GLN A 64 -0.53 -10.77 8.78
CA GLN A 64 -0.54 -9.60 9.66
C GLN A 64 -1.33 -8.43 9.07
N LYS A 65 -1.17 -8.14 7.77
CA LYS A 65 -1.94 -7.10 7.08
C LYS A 65 -3.43 -7.40 7.10
N SER A 66 -3.83 -8.65 6.88
CA SER A 66 -5.24 -9.08 6.97
C SER A 66 -5.82 -8.86 8.36
N LEU A 67 -5.08 -9.22 9.42
CA LEU A 67 -5.51 -9.03 10.82
C LEU A 67 -5.62 -7.56 11.24
N GLN A 68 -4.90 -6.66 10.58
CA GLN A 68 -4.99 -5.21 10.82
C GLN A 68 -6.26 -4.57 10.24
N LEU A 69 -6.94 -5.24 9.30
CA LEU A 69 -8.18 -4.74 8.73
C LEU A 69 -9.34 -4.92 9.72
N LEU A 70 -10.38 -4.11 9.55
CA LEU A 70 -11.62 -4.32 10.29
C LEU A 70 -12.26 -5.63 9.86
N ASP A 71 -12.63 -6.43 10.85
CA ASP A 71 -13.47 -7.59 10.62
C ASP A 71 -14.96 -7.21 10.55
N ARG A 72 -15.81 -8.20 10.27
CA ARG A 72 -17.27 -8.03 10.19
C ARG A 72 -17.87 -7.55 11.50
N THR A 73 -17.34 -8.00 12.64
CA THR A 73 -17.86 -7.65 13.96
C THR A 73 -17.53 -6.20 14.28
N GLU A 74 -16.28 -5.77 14.05
CA GLU A 74 -15.82 -4.39 14.19
C GLU A 74 -16.59 -3.44 13.27
N MET A 75 -16.92 -3.88 12.05
CA MET A 75 -17.74 -3.12 11.12
C MET A 75 -19.19 -2.96 11.62
N ASN A 76 -19.80 -4.04 12.11
CA ASN A 76 -21.14 -3.98 12.70
C ASN A 76 -21.16 -3.08 13.95
N ASN A 77 -20.13 -3.16 14.79
CA ASN A 77 -20.00 -2.31 15.97
C ASN A 77 -19.91 -0.83 15.58
N LEU A 78 -19.17 -0.49 14.51
CA LEU A 78 -19.14 0.86 13.98
C LEU A 78 -20.53 1.32 13.52
N TRP A 79 -21.26 0.47 12.79
CA TRP A 79 -22.63 0.78 12.36
C TRP A 79 -23.54 1.11 13.54
N VAL A 80 -23.54 0.24 14.56
CA VAL A 80 -24.32 0.42 15.79
C VAL A 80 -23.93 1.71 16.52
N LEU A 81 -22.63 2.00 16.64
CA LEU A 81 -22.16 3.23 17.28
C LEU A 81 -22.62 4.50 16.55
N LEU A 82 -22.63 4.48 15.21
CA LEU A 82 -23.13 5.59 14.42
C LEU A 82 -24.65 5.74 14.58
N ASP A 83 -25.38 4.63 14.68
CA ASP A 83 -26.82 4.63 14.89
C ASP A 83 -27.19 5.20 16.27
N CYS A 84 -26.39 4.98 17.31
CA CYS A 84 -26.63 5.58 18.63
C CYS A 84 -26.36 7.10 18.71
N HIS A 85 -25.68 7.67 17.72
CA HIS A 85 -25.12 9.03 17.79
C HIS A 85 -25.60 9.96 16.65
N HIS A 86 -26.54 9.52 15.81
CA HIS A 86 -27.15 10.40 14.81
C HIS A 86 -28.24 11.27 15.45
N VAL A 87 -28.35 12.50 14.96
CA VAL A 87 -29.16 13.56 15.61
C VAL A 87 -30.55 13.71 14.96
N THR A 88 -30.89 12.95 13.91
CA THR A 88 -32.13 13.16 13.12
C THR A 88 -32.47 11.96 12.23
N ASP A 89 -33.73 11.83 11.78
CA ASP A 89 -34.19 10.83 10.79
C ASP A 89 -33.32 10.80 9.50
N GLU A 90 -32.62 11.90 9.22
CA GLU A 90 -31.70 12.06 8.08
C GLU A 90 -30.33 11.37 8.27
N GLN A 91 -30.10 10.68 9.39
CA GLN A 91 -28.86 9.94 9.67
C GLN A 91 -27.61 10.82 9.55
N LEU A 92 -27.66 12.00 10.17
CA LEU A 92 -26.57 12.98 10.21
C LEU A 92 -25.84 12.95 11.57
N ILE A 93 -24.53 13.14 11.55
CA ILE A 93 -23.67 13.21 12.73
C ILE A 93 -22.88 14.53 12.77
N SER A 94 -22.85 15.14 13.95
CA SER A 94 -22.04 16.33 14.24
C SER A 94 -20.56 15.98 14.39
N TYR A 95 -19.66 16.97 14.35
CA TYR A 95 -18.24 16.71 14.59
C TYR A 95 -17.97 16.26 16.03
N GLU A 96 -18.73 16.79 17.00
CA GLU A 96 -18.61 16.38 18.41
C GLU A 96 -19.00 14.91 18.60
N ASP A 97 -20.10 14.48 17.99
CA ASP A 97 -20.54 13.09 18.08
C ASP A 97 -19.65 12.16 17.28
N PHE A 98 -19.11 12.61 16.15
CA PHE A 98 -18.06 11.90 15.42
C PHE A 98 -16.83 11.63 16.30
N GLN A 99 -16.40 12.61 17.10
CA GLN A 99 -15.30 12.43 18.06
C GLN A 99 -15.68 11.44 19.17
N LYS A 100 -16.91 11.49 19.69
CA LYS A 100 -17.39 10.52 20.70
C LYS A 100 -17.39 9.10 20.13
N VAL A 101 -17.87 8.90 18.89
CA VAL A 101 -17.83 7.61 18.20
C VAL A 101 -16.38 7.13 18.05
N ALA A 102 -15.45 8.01 17.65
CA ALA A 102 -14.04 7.66 17.53
C ALA A 102 -13.39 7.25 18.86
N GLN A 103 -13.78 7.88 19.98
CA GLN A 103 -13.30 7.52 21.32
C GLN A 103 -13.85 6.19 21.82
N LYS A 104 -15.13 5.88 21.50
CA LYS A 104 -15.77 4.61 21.86
C LYS A 104 -15.38 3.46 20.93
N SER A 105 -14.88 3.76 19.74
CA SER A 105 -14.48 2.77 18.75
C SER A 105 -13.16 2.08 19.12
N GLY A 106 -12.97 0.85 18.63
CA GLY A 106 -11.72 0.11 18.79
C GLY A 106 -10.53 0.78 18.07
N PRO A 107 -9.29 0.38 18.41
CA PRO A 107 -8.07 1.00 17.88
C PRO A 107 -7.98 0.94 16.35
N LYS A 108 -8.41 -0.18 15.73
CA LYS A 108 -8.43 -0.32 14.27
C LYS A 108 -9.43 0.63 13.62
N THR A 109 -10.66 0.67 14.11
CA THR A 109 -11.73 1.54 13.60
C THR A 109 -11.34 3.01 13.67
N ARG A 110 -10.66 3.42 14.73
CA ARG A 110 -10.20 4.81 14.92
C ARG A 110 -9.24 5.29 13.83
N GLU A 111 -8.49 4.40 13.16
CA GLU A 111 -7.64 4.78 12.01
C GLU A 111 -8.45 5.33 10.81
N TYR A 112 -9.74 5.01 10.75
CA TYR A 112 -10.65 5.46 9.71
C TYR A 112 -11.43 6.72 10.11
N LEU A 113 -11.49 7.03 11.40
CA LEU A 113 -12.21 8.17 11.97
C LEU A 113 -11.29 9.36 12.22
N LYS A 114 -10.58 9.79 11.17
CA LYS A 114 -9.69 10.97 11.24
C LYS A 114 -10.47 12.26 10.97
N PRO A 115 -10.09 13.40 11.56
CA PRO A 115 -10.70 14.71 11.24
C PRO A 115 -10.68 15.05 9.75
N SER A 116 -9.63 14.62 9.04
CA SER A 116 -9.52 14.78 7.59
C SER A 116 -10.55 13.97 6.80
N VAL A 117 -11.07 12.87 7.35
CA VAL A 117 -12.16 12.10 6.74
C VAL A 117 -13.49 12.83 6.94
N PHE A 118 -13.74 13.38 8.13
CA PHE A 118 -14.93 14.18 8.40
C PHE A 118 -15.02 15.37 7.43
N ALA A 119 -13.95 16.16 7.31
CA ALA A 119 -13.89 17.31 6.40
C ALA A 119 -14.10 16.91 4.93
N LYS A 120 -13.60 15.75 4.50
CA LYS A 120 -13.81 15.23 3.13
C LYS A 120 -15.25 14.82 2.83
N LEU A 121 -16.01 14.46 3.85
CA LEU A 121 -17.39 13.99 3.73
C LEU A 121 -18.42 15.11 3.94
N GLN A 122 -17.97 16.34 4.17
CA GLN A 122 -18.84 17.49 4.37
C GLN A 122 -19.46 17.93 3.04
N GLN A 123 -20.79 17.92 2.95
CA GLN A 123 -21.54 18.19 1.72
C GLN A 123 -22.35 19.49 1.82
N GLY A 124 -21.74 20.55 2.36
CA GLY A 124 -22.40 21.86 2.42
C GLY A 124 -23.63 21.93 3.33
N ASP A 125 -23.83 20.96 4.23
CA ASP A 125 -24.86 21.03 5.27
C ASP A 125 -24.72 22.33 6.07
N HIS A 126 -25.84 23.01 6.32
CA HIS A 126 -25.86 24.30 7.01
C HIS A 126 -25.27 24.25 8.42
N GLN A 127 -25.31 23.09 9.08
CA GLN A 127 -24.73 22.86 10.40
C GLN A 127 -23.38 22.13 10.35
N GLY A 128 -22.83 21.90 9.15
CA GLY A 128 -21.55 21.22 8.95
C GLY A 128 -21.53 19.75 9.37
N ARG A 129 -22.69 19.09 9.40
CA ARG A 129 -22.81 17.66 9.71
C ARG A 129 -22.50 16.81 8.49
N ILE A 130 -22.25 15.52 8.72
CA ILE A 130 -22.05 14.54 7.64
C ILE A 130 -23.04 13.39 7.77
N SER A 131 -23.35 12.74 6.65
CA SER A 131 -24.16 11.52 6.63
C SER A 131 -23.38 10.35 7.25
N THR A 132 -23.97 9.70 8.25
CA THR A 132 -23.40 8.49 8.88
C THR A 132 -23.29 7.35 7.86
N VAL A 133 -24.25 7.23 6.94
CA VAL A 133 -24.22 6.29 5.81
C VAL A 133 -23.01 6.56 4.91
N SER A 134 -22.76 7.83 4.58
CA SER A 134 -21.61 8.22 3.77
C SER A 134 -20.28 7.89 4.46
N LEU A 135 -20.21 8.12 5.77
CA LEU A 135 -19.05 7.75 6.59
C LEU A 135 -18.85 6.23 6.63
N PHE A 136 -19.89 5.46 6.90
CA PHE A 136 -19.81 4.00 6.93
C PHE A 136 -19.38 3.44 5.57
N ASN A 137 -19.96 3.94 4.48
CA ASN A 137 -19.59 3.57 3.13
C ASN A 137 -18.14 3.93 2.78
N TYR A 138 -17.61 5.05 3.30
CA TYR A 138 -16.20 5.38 3.17
C TYR A 138 -15.31 4.32 3.84
N VAL A 139 -15.62 3.95 5.09
CA VAL A 139 -14.85 2.93 5.84
C VAL A 139 -14.92 1.58 5.12
N MET A 140 -16.13 1.15 4.73
CA MET A 140 -16.36 -0.08 3.98
C MET A 140 -15.53 -0.14 2.70
N ARG A 141 -15.58 0.90 1.85
CA ARG A 141 -14.81 0.93 0.61
C ARG A 141 -13.31 0.85 0.86
N LYS A 142 -12.82 1.53 1.90
CA LYS A 142 -11.39 1.52 2.23
C LYS A 142 -10.93 0.14 2.70
N VAL A 143 -11.68 -0.51 3.58
CA VAL A 143 -11.41 -1.89 4.02
C VAL A 143 -11.47 -2.85 2.83
N TRP A 144 -12.47 -2.71 1.96
CA TRP A 144 -12.60 -3.55 0.77
C TRP A 144 -11.39 -3.43 -0.18
N LEU A 145 -10.93 -2.21 -0.46
CA LEU A 145 -9.74 -1.98 -1.29
C LEU A 145 -8.49 -2.63 -0.67
N ASP A 146 -8.32 -2.52 0.64
CA ASP A 146 -7.20 -3.15 1.33
C ASP A 146 -7.28 -4.68 1.33
N GLN A 147 -8.48 -5.25 1.52
CA GLN A 147 -8.73 -6.68 1.41
C GLN A 147 -8.41 -7.20 0.00
N THR A 148 -8.88 -6.50 -1.05
CA THR A 148 -8.58 -6.84 -2.43
C THR A 148 -7.07 -6.80 -2.69
N ARG A 149 -6.38 -5.76 -2.20
CA ARG A 149 -4.92 -5.66 -2.33
C ARG A 149 -4.19 -6.83 -1.67
N VAL A 150 -4.57 -7.20 -0.44
CA VAL A 150 -4.00 -8.38 0.25
C VAL A 150 -4.30 -9.65 -0.54
N GLY A 151 -5.54 -9.83 -1.02
CA GLY A 151 -5.96 -10.97 -1.81
C GLY A 151 -5.16 -11.12 -3.11
N LEU A 152 -5.00 -10.04 -3.88
CA LEU A 152 -4.17 -10.05 -5.10
C LEU A 152 -2.70 -10.33 -4.77
N SER A 153 -2.21 -9.80 -3.66
CA SER A 153 -0.82 -10.02 -3.22
C SER A 153 -0.55 -11.49 -2.93
N VAL A 154 -1.53 -12.31 -2.53
CA VAL A 154 -1.35 -13.75 -2.33
C VAL A 154 -0.89 -14.44 -3.62
N TYR A 155 -1.46 -14.02 -4.77
CA TYR A 155 -1.20 -14.60 -6.09
C TYR A 155 0.08 -14.09 -6.75
N ASP A 156 0.65 -12.97 -6.30
CA ASP A 156 1.96 -12.51 -6.76
C ASP A 156 3.08 -13.27 -6.03
N SER A 157 3.39 -14.47 -6.52
CA SER A 157 4.50 -15.29 -6.02
C SER A 157 5.86 -14.67 -6.27
N THR A 158 6.00 -13.87 -7.34
CA THR A 158 7.25 -13.24 -7.75
C THR A 158 7.52 -11.89 -7.09
N GLY A 159 6.50 -11.23 -6.54
CA GLY A 159 6.57 -9.86 -6.03
C GLY A 159 6.95 -8.85 -7.13
N GLN A 160 6.57 -9.13 -8.38
CA GLN A 160 6.89 -8.28 -9.54
C GLN A 160 5.74 -7.37 -9.96
N GLU A 161 4.63 -7.35 -9.21
CA GLU A 161 3.47 -6.47 -9.42
C GLU A 161 2.62 -6.79 -10.66
N TRP A 162 2.84 -7.93 -11.33
CA TRP A 162 2.01 -8.40 -12.44
C TRP A 162 1.60 -9.85 -12.22
N LEU A 163 0.34 -10.14 -12.57
CA LEU A 163 -0.25 -11.47 -12.41
C LEU A 163 -0.17 -12.22 -13.73
N LYS A 164 0.44 -13.42 -13.71
CA LYS A 164 0.39 -14.36 -14.83
C LYS A 164 -0.88 -15.19 -14.76
N ARG A 165 -1.51 -15.40 -15.92
CA ARG A 165 -2.52 -16.46 -16.04
C ARG A 165 -1.81 -17.81 -15.90
N HIS A 166 -2.25 -18.64 -14.96
CA HIS A 166 -1.75 -20.01 -14.88
C HIS A 166 -2.18 -20.73 -16.17
N LYS A 167 -1.22 -21.20 -16.96
CA LYS A 167 -1.52 -22.09 -18.09
C LYS A 167 -1.70 -23.50 -17.53
N HIS A 168 -2.80 -24.14 -17.88
CA HIS A 168 -3.02 -25.58 -17.66
C HIS A 168 -2.20 -26.38 -18.65
#